data_AF-A0A3M2RKW1-F1
#
_entry.id   AF-A0A3M2RKW1-F1
#
_cell.length_a   1.000
_cell.length_b   1.000
_cell.length_c   1.000
_cell.angle_alpha   90.00
_cell.angle_beta   90.00
_cell.angle_gamma   90.00
#
_symmetry.space_group_name_H-M   'P 1'
#
loop_
_entity.id
_entity.type
_entity.pdbx_description
1 polymer ?
#
loop_
_entity_poly.entity_id
_entity_poly.type
_entity_poly.pdbx_seq_one_letter_code
_entity_poly.pdbx_strand_id
1 'polypeptide(L)'
;MTKPHRLTRHALTRTFLLSFGWLVVVRGLLILQSGVVPSMPGMLGGDIAGAILLTLILQGSRGILRGLVITALGCALYVAGMHLTAHGTLFQLAFAGKSVDSTFISGSLLNVYLLTLPVYLALAWLLHRLHRRWVPLSRPQALPFTGAAAATLIIYSLSFPSLTTPANNLVVSTLAQIPGALINPVGTAIGNNEVEISPDLENRTHFFHQQVSGRNISPAPNVLLIMIEGMSGGYLPSVSNYHGLSPVVSLPNLEQTFNNFGFRIYKNVLSMERQTDRGTFTLTCGRYPDLRRASEKVRLVAGQQATPDCLPEKLQAQGYHTAYWQAAPIEYMNKDEFMPQAGYMDVTGAEVFTGANEAEGWGPPDPVFFSNITTRLRSLDRQHQPWFVTTLNVGTHHPFNIGDKTEKRLASQRAEDDNETILPIPSPQTARINAMKVMAETLDNFLQQLEQDGILENTLVIVTSDESGGFIREDHETLPLNNNVGMLAVKPAAQDSLSYYAPDTALISQLDIAISVLDASGHGSTAGGMIGTSLLAMNSKPTRDLLLADTYTGMKYFLRNEGKLLACTELMTRCQSWTFDPKRIFGTLAETDEEPFLTLEERLALVENANRLTTIDN
;
A
#
# COMPACT_ATOMS: atom_id res chain seq x y z
N MET A 1 -36.42 16.77 46.77
CA MET A 1 -36.04 17.05 45.37
C MET A 1 -34.69 16.40 45.06
N THR A 2 -34.65 15.18 44.54
CA THR A 2 -33.41 14.40 44.26
C THR A 2 -33.53 13.46 43.04
N LYS A 3 -34.63 13.52 42.27
CA LYS A 3 -34.98 12.54 41.23
C LYS A 3 -34.36 12.73 39.82
N PRO A 4 -34.20 13.95 39.25
CA PRO A 4 -33.77 14.08 37.85
C PRO A 4 -32.30 13.69 37.65
N HIS A 5 -31.39 14.11 38.52
CA HIS A 5 -29.96 13.80 38.39
C HIS A 5 -29.62 12.30 38.49
N ARG A 6 -30.35 11.53 39.33
CA ARG A 6 -30.15 10.07 39.43
C ARG A 6 -30.60 9.35 38.16
N LEU A 7 -31.75 9.72 37.61
CA LEU A 7 -32.27 9.12 36.36
C LEU A 7 -31.32 9.35 35.18
N THR A 8 -30.76 10.56 35.04
CA THR A 8 -29.82 10.88 33.96
C THR A 8 -28.50 10.12 34.10
N ARG A 9 -27.96 9.97 35.33
CA ARG A 9 -26.74 9.17 35.57
C ARG A 9 -26.93 7.70 35.23
N HIS A 10 -28.05 7.09 35.63
CA HIS A 10 -28.34 5.70 35.28
C HIS A 10 -28.55 5.50 33.77
N ALA A 11 -29.15 6.47 33.07
CA ALA A 11 -29.31 6.40 31.61
C ALA A 11 -27.96 6.47 30.87
N LEU A 12 -27.03 7.32 31.33
CA LEU A 12 -25.70 7.45 30.76
C LEU A 12 -24.87 6.17 30.96
N THR A 13 -24.81 5.64 32.19
CA THR A 13 -24.08 4.39 32.49
C THR A 13 -24.64 3.21 31.69
N ARG A 14 -25.97 3.06 31.60
CA ARG A 14 -26.59 2.00 30.80
C ARG A 14 -26.28 2.13 29.31
N THR A 15 -26.26 3.35 28.79
CA THR A 15 -25.90 3.61 27.39
C THR A 15 -24.44 3.26 27.13
N PHE A 16 -23.55 3.60 28.05
CA PHE A 16 -22.13 3.26 27.96
C PHE A 16 -21.91 1.75 27.95
N LEU A 17 -22.48 1.02 28.92
CA LEU A 17 -22.34 -0.43 28.98
C LEU A 17 -22.89 -1.11 27.72
N LEU A 18 -24.03 -0.64 27.20
CA LEU A 18 -24.60 -1.13 25.95
C LEU A 18 -23.68 -0.82 24.75
N SER A 19 -23.16 0.39 24.67
CA SER A 19 -22.27 0.82 23.58
C SER A 19 -20.97 0.03 23.59
N PHE A 20 -20.35 -0.14 24.76
CA PHE A 20 -19.12 -0.90 24.92
C PHE A 20 -19.32 -2.38 24.59
N GLY A 21 -20.36 -3.02 25.15
CA GLY A 21 -20.65 -4.42 24.84
C GLY A 21 -20.94 -4.65 23.35
N TRP A 22 -21.65 -3.72 22.70
CA TRP A 22 -21.88 -3.78 21.26
C TRP A 22 -20.59 -3.61 20.45
N LEU A 23 -19.69 -2.69 20.85
CA LEU A 23 -18.39 -2.51 20.19
C LEU A 23 -17.49 -3.74 20.30
N VAL A 24 -17.52 -4.46 21.43
CA VAL A 24 -16.80 -5.74 21.59
C VAL A 24 -17.33 -6.79 20.61
N VAL A 25 -18.65 -6.89 20.43
CA VAL A 25 -19.25 -7.80 19.43
C VAL A 25 -18.84 -7.40 18.01
N VAL A 26 -18.91 -6.11 17.68
CA VAL A 26 -18.43 -5.57 16.40
C VAL A 26 -16.97 -5.94 16.15
N ARG A 27 -16.10 -5.73 17.14
CA ARG A 27 -14.67 -6.07 17.06
C ARG A 27 -14.47 -7.55 16.73
N GLY A 28 -15.18 -8.43 17.44
CA GLY A 28 -15.16 -9.87 17.17
C GLY A 28 -15.56 -10.21 15.74
N LEU A 29 -16.62 -9.58 15.21
CA LEU A 29 -17.04 -9.78 13.82
C LEU A 29 -16.01 -9.27 12.80
N LEU A 30 -15.38 -8.12 13.05
CA LEU A 30 -14.32 -7.59 12.19
C LEU A 30 -13.09 -8.50 12.19
N ILE A 31 -12.71 -9.06 13.34
CA ILE A 31 -11.61 -10.04 13.45
C ILE A 31 -11.97 -11.33 12.71
N LEU A 32 -13.18 -11.85 12.89
CA LEU A 32 -13.64 -13.06 12.18
C LEU A 32 -13.68 -12.87 10.66
N GLN A 33 -14.12 -11.70 10.19
CA GLN A 33 -14.16 -11.38 8.77
C GLN A 33 -12.75 -11.20 8.19
N SER A 34 -11.88 -10.44 8.86
CA SER A 34 -10.59 -10.04 8.29
C SER A 34 -9.45 -10.99 8.61
N GLY A 35 -9.51 -11.73 9.71
CA GLY A 35 -8.38 -12.47 10.27
C GLY A 35 -7.33 -11.59 10.97
N VAL A 36 -7.56 -10.28 11.06
CA VAL A 36 -6.58 -9.34 11.61
C VAL A 36 -6.84 -9.15 13.11
N VAL A 37 -5.88 -9.55 13.93
CA VAL A 37 -5.98 -9.46 15.40
C VAL A 37 -5.19 -8.26 15.92
N PRO A 38 -5.83 -7.27 16.56
CA PRO A 38 -5.13 -6.11 17.10
C PRO A 38 -4.42 -6.39 18.43
N SER A 39 -3.48 -5.52 18.81
CA SER A 39 -2.88 -5.56 20.14
C SER A 39 -3.89 -5.20 21.24
N MET A 40 -3.87 -5.96 22.34
CA MET A 40 -4.85 -5.84 23.43
C MET A 40 -4.90 -4.46 24.10
N PRO A 41 -3.78 -3.81 24.47
CA PRO A 41 -3.82 -2.53 25.17
C PRO A 41 -4.43 -1.40 24.32
N GLY A 42 -4.01 -1.29 23.06
CA GLY A 42 -4.53 -0.29 22.13
C GLY A 42 -6.01 -0.50 21.81
N MET A 43 -6.40 -1.76 21.59
CA MET A 43 -7.79 -2.15 21.36
C MET A 43 -8.72 -1.70 22.49
N LEU A 44 -8.37 -2.02 23.74
CA LEU A 44 -9.21 -1.67 24.90
C LEU A 44 -9.35 -0.15 25.08
N GLY A 45 -8.25 0.59 24.97
CA GLY A 45 -8.26 2.05 25.06
C GLY A 45 -9.14 2.68 23.97
N GLY A 46 -9.02 2.19 22.72
CA GLY A 46 -9.84 2.65 21.62
C GLY A 46 -11.32 2.32 21.77
N ASP A 47 -11.66 1.11 22.21
CA ASP A 47 -13.05 0.68 22.38
C ASP A 47 -13.75 1.44 23.52
N ILE A 48 -13.02 1.80 24.58
CA ILE A 48 -13.54 2.68 25.64
C ILE A 48 -13.83 4.08 25.08
N ALA A 49 -12.90 4.68 24.34
CA ALA A 49 -13.10 6.01 23.73
C ALA A 49 -14.26 6.00 22.72
N GLY A 50 -14.35 4.96 21.90
CA GLY A 50 -15.46 4.71 20.99
C GLY A 50 -16.79 4.58 21.71
N ALA A 51 -16.85 3.85 22.82
CA ALA A 51 -18.07 3.68 23.62
C ALA A 51 -18.52 5.00 24.26
N ILE A 52 -17.60 5.86 24.69
CA ILE A 52 -17.91 7.21 25.18
C ILE A 52 -18.58 8.02 24.06
N LEU A 53 -17.96 8.13 22.88
CA LEU A 53 -18.53 8.92 21.79
C LEU A 53 -19.85 8.36 21.29
N LEU A 54 -19.94 7.04 21.11
CA LEU A 54 -21.19 6.39 20.73
C LEU A 54 -22.30 6.65 21.76
N THR A 55 -21.96 6.69 23.05
CA THR A 55 -22.91 7.07 24.11
C THR A 55 -23.41 8.49 23.95
N LEU A 56 -22.53 9.45 23.69
CA LEU A 56 -22.90 10.86 23.47
C LEU A 56 -23.80 11.00 22.23
N ILE A 57 -23.46 10.30 21.14
CA ILE A 57 -24.23 10.26 19.89
C ILE A 57 -25.63 9.68 20.10
N LEU A 58 -25.74 8.54 20.80
CA LEU A 58 -27.03 7.90 21.09
C LEU A 58 -27.89 8.73 22.06
N GLN A 59 -27.29 9.53 22.93
CA GLN A 59 -28.04 10.43 23.82
C GLN A 59 -28.46 11.73 23.11
N GLY A 60 -27.62 12.23 22.19
CA GLY A 60 -27.83 13.49 21.48
C GLY A 60 -28.72 13.39 20.23
N SER A 61 -28.74 12.24 19.55
CA SER A 61 -29.50 12.06 18.30
C SER A 61 -30.96 11.65 18.52
N ARG A 62 -31.89 12.19 17.72
CA ARG A 62 -33.33 11.89 17.75
C ARG A 62 -33.95 11.86 16.35
N GLY A 63 -35.14 11.26 16.24
CA GLY A 63 -35.94 11.27 15.02
C GLY A 63 -35.16 10.76 13.80
N ILE A 64 -35.33 11.47 12.68
CA ILE A 64 -34.67 11.16 11.40
C ILE A 64 -33.15 11.20 11.52
N LEU A 65 -32.58 12.21 12.20
CA LEU A 65 -31.13 12.34 12.39
C LEU A 65 -30.53 11.08 13.05
N ARG A 66 -31.22 10.50 14.03
CA ARG A 66 -30.78 9.25 14.64
C ARG A 66 -30.84 8.07 13.67
N GLY A 67 -31.87 8.00 12.83
CA GLY A 67 -31.94 6.97 11.77
C GLY A 67 -30.74 7.07 10.84
N LEU A 68 -30.44 8.28 10.36
CA LEU A 68 -29.30 8.54 9.48
C LEU A 68 -27.96 8.16 10.13
N VAL A 69 -27.74 8.53 11.38
CA VAL A 69 -26.51 8.19 12.12
C VAL A 69 -26.35 6.69 12.30
N ILE A 70 -27.42 5.96 12.59
CA ILE A 70 -27.37 4.49 12.77
C ILE A 70 -27.12 3.80 11.43
N THR A 71 -27.73 4.26 10.34
CA THR A 71 -27.45 3.75 8.99
C THR A 71 -26.00 4.03 8.60
N ALA A 72 -25.51 5.26 8.82
CA ALA A 72 -24.11 5.61 8.56
C ALA A 72 -23.13 4.76 9.38
N LEU A 73 -23.45 4.45 10.64
CA LEU A 73 -22.67 3.54 11.46
C LEU A 73 -22.61 2.12 10.85
N GLY A 74 -23.73 1.60 10.35
CA GLY A 74 -23.76 0.31 9.67
C GLY A 74 -22.95 0.29 8.36
N CYS A 75 -23.03 1.36 7.55
CA CYS A 75 -22.19 1.51 6.37
C CYS A 75 -20.69 1.62 6.72
N ALA A 76 -20.34 2.40 7.74
CA ALA A 76 -18.96 2.53 8.20
C ALA A 76 -18.40 1.19 8.71
N LEU A 77 -19.22 0.38 9.39
CA LEU A 77 -18.82 -0.98 9.81
C LEU A 77 -18.52 -1.89 8.62
N TYR A 78 -19.39 -1.86 7.61
CA TYR A 78 -19.19 -2.61 6.37
C TYR A 78 -17.86 -2.22 5.68
N VAL A 79 -17.64 -0.92 5.47
CA VAL A 79 -16.41 -0.41 4.85
C VAL A 79 -15.18 -0.74 5.71
N ALA A 80 -15.29 -0.68 7.03
CA ALA A 80 -14.20 -1.06 7.92
C ALA A 80 -13.82 -2.55 7.81
N GLY A 81 -14.82 -3.44 7.71
CA GLY A 81 -14.58 -4.86 7.46
C GLY A 81 -13.86 -5.09 6.13
N MET A 82 -14.29 -4.40 5.08
CA MET A 82 -13.65 -4.45 3.75
C MET A 82 -12.19 -4.00 3.80
N HIS A 83 -11.92 -2.83 4.38
CA HIS A 83 -10.56 -2.29 4.49
C HIS A 83 -9.66 -3.15 5.36
N LEU A 84 -10.15 -3.74 6.46
CA LEU A 84 -9.35 -4.66 7.27
C LEU A 84 -9.02 -5.93 6.49
N THR A 85 -9.96 -6.46 5.71
CA THR A 85 -9.72 -7.62 4.85
C THR A 85 -8.70 -7.33 3.74
N ALA A 86 -8.86 -6.21 3.04
CA ALA A 86 -8.02 -5.84 1.90
C ALA A 86 -6.64 -5.30 2.33
N HIS A 87 -6.62 -4.39 3.31
CA HIS A 87 -5.45 -3.61 3.71
C HIS A 87 -5.04 -3.81 5.18
N GLY A 88 -5.67 -4.67 5.97
CA GLY A 88 -5.28 -4.83 7.37
C GLY A 88 -5.34 -3.53 8.21
N THR A 89 -6.10 -2.53 7.76
CA THR A 89 -6.29 -1.24 8.42
C THR A 89 -7.76 -0.82 8.29
N LEU A 90 -8.22 0.11 9.12
CA LEU A 90 -9.49 0.81 8.92
C LEU A 90 -9.37 1.81 7.76
N PHE A 91 -10.51 2.23 7.22
CA PHE A 91 -10.52 3.22 6.13
C PHE A 91 -9.99 4.59 6.57
N GLN A 92 -9.42 5.31 5.59
CA GLN A 92 -8.97 6.68 5.71
C GLN A 92 -9.93 7.59 4.94
N LEU A 93 -10.54 8.57 5.63
CA LEU A 93 -11.53 9.48 5.05
C LEU A 93 -10.98 10.31 3.89
N ALA A 94 -9.67 10.60 3.90
CA ALA A 94 -9.01 11.30 2.79
C ALA A 94 -9.11 10.54 1.45
N PHE A 95 -9.33 9.21 1.48
CA PHE A 95 -9.52 8.40 0.28
C PHE A 95 -10.98 8.16 -0.09
N ALA A 96 -11.94 8.77 0.62
CA ALA A 96 -13.35 8.63 0.28
C ALA A 96 -13.66 9.05 -1.16
N GLY A 97 -12.89 10.00 -1.72
CA GLY A 97 -13.00 10.39 -3.13
C GLY A 97 -12.79 9.22 -4.10
N LYS A 98 -11.93 8.23 -3.79
CA LYS A 98 -11.72 7.05 -4.66
C LYS A 98 -12.99 6.20 -4.80
N SER A 99 -13.93 6.29 -3.84
CA SER A 99 -15.19 5.54 -3.90
C SER A 99 -16.21 6.05 -4.92
N VAL A 100 -15.91 7.16 -5.61
CA VAL A 100 -16.75 7.67 -6.72
C VAL A 100 -16.26 7.19 -8.09
N ASP A 101 -15.09 6.56 -8.15
CA ASP A 101 -14.53 5.98 -9.37
C ASP A 101 -15.26 4.69 -9.75
N SER A 102 -15.68 4.58 -11.01
CA SER A 102 -16.47 3.44 -11.48
C SER A 102 -15.70 2.13 -11.46
N THR A 103 -14.41 2.16 -11.78
CA THR A 103 -13.54 0.99 -11.74
C THR A 103 -13.36 0.50 -10.31
N PHE A 104 -13.13 1.41 -9.36
CA PHE A 104 -13.06 1.09 -7.94
C PHE A 104 -14.38 0.53 -7.40
N ILE A 105 -15.52 1.13 -7.75
CA ILE A 105 -16.84 0.63 -7.34
C ILE A 105 -17.07 -0.79 -7.89
N SER A 106 -16.85 -0.99 -9.18
CA SER A 106 -17.06 -2.28 -9.84
C SER A 106 -16.11 -3.35 -9.31
N GLY A 107 -14.84 -3.03 -9.11
CA GLY A 107 -13.82 -3.97 -8.67
C GLY A 107 -13.87 -4.30 -7.17
N SER A 108 -14.13 -3.30 -6.32
CA SER A 108 -13.98 -3.43 -4.86
C SER A 108 -15.26 -3.35 -4.04
N LEU A 109 -16.32 -2.70 -4.53
CA LEU A 109 -17.58 -2.56 -3.77
C LEU A 109 -18.68 -3.52 -4.25
N LEU A 110 -18.76 -3.78 -5.55
CA LEU A 110 -19.74 -4.70 -6.15
C LEU A 110 -19.21 -6.13 -6.22
N ASN A 111 -18.83 -6.69 -5.07
CA ASN A 111 -18.32 -8.06 -4.97
C ASN A 111 -19.09 -8.90 -3.92
N VAL A 112 -18.60 -10.12 -3.68
CA VAL A 112 -19.21 -11.07 -2.71
C VAL A 112 -19.43 -10.47 -1.32
N TYR A 113 -18.62 -9.49 -0.92
CA TYR A 113 -18.74 -8.86 0.38
C TYR A 113 -19.91 -7.88 0.49
N LEU A 114 -20.50 -7.43 -0.61
CA LEU A 114 -21.73 -6.62 -0.57
C LEU A 114 -22.86 -7.33 0.21
N LEU A 115 -22.84 -8.68 0.24
CA LEU A 115 -23.75 -9.50 1.04
C LEU A 115 -23.61 -9.30 2.56
N THR A 116 -22.49 -8.74 3.03
CA THR A 116 -22.26 -8.42 4.45
C THR A 116 -22.88 -7.09 4.88
N LEU A 117 -23.17 -6.17 3.94
CA LEU A 117 -23.75 -4.86 4.25
C LEU A 117 -25.09 -4.96 5.00
N PRO A 118 -26.08 -5.79 4.57
CA PRO A 118 -27.32 -5.97 5.33
C PRO A 118 -27.09 -6.46 6.77
N VAL A 119 -26.06 -7.29 7.00
CA VAL A 119 -25.72 -7.81 8.33
C VAL A 119 -25.24 -6.67 9.23
N TYR A 120 -24.32 -5.82 8.75
CA TYR A 120 -23.84 -4.67 9.50
C TYR A 120 -24.92 -3.61 9.75
N LEU A 121 -25.79 -3.37 8.77
CA LEU A 121 -26.96 -2.51 8.96
C LEU A 121 -27.91 -3.08 10.03
N ALA A 122 -28.22 -4.37 9.99
CA ALA A 122 -29.05 -5.03 11.00
C ALA A 122 -28.41 -4.93 12.40
N LEU A 123 -27.09 -5.10 12.51
CA LEU A 123 -26.35 -4.97 13.76
C LEU A 123 -26.40 -3.55 14.35
N ALA A 124 -26.27 -2.52 13.51
CA ALA A 124 -26.41 -1.12 13.94
C ALA A 124 -27.86 -0.80 14.38
N TRP A 125 -28.85 -1.31 13.64
CA TRP A 125 -30.27 -1.14 14.00
C TRP A 125 -30.68 -1.95 15.24
N LEU A 126 -30.02 -3.08 15.51
CA LEU A 126 -30.18 -3.81 16.76
C LEU A 126 -29.73 -2.97 17.96
N LEU A 127 -28.56 -2.31 17.88
CA LEU A 127 -28.11 -1.36 18.90
C LEU A 127 -29.15 -0.25 19.13
N HIS A 128 -29.68 0.32 18.05
CA HIS A 128 -30.74 1.33 18.13
C HIS A 128 -31.96 0.79 18.91
N ARG A 129 -32.45 -0.41 18.55
CA ARG A 129 -33.62 -1.03 19.17
C ARG A 129 -33.39 -1.35 20.65
N LEU A 130 -32.23 -1.92 21.00
CA LEU A 130 -31.87 -2.24 22.37
C LEU A 130 -31.75 -0.97 23.23
N HIS A 131 -31.14 0.09 22.69
CA HIS A 131 -31.03 1.37 23.39
C HIS A 131 -32.41 1.95 23.69
N ARG A 132 -33.32 1.96 22.71
CA ARG A 132 -34.69 2.46 22.89
C ARG A 132 -35.51 1.65 23.88
N ARG A 133 -35.25 0.35 23.97
CA ARG A 133 -35.96 -0.55 24.90
C ARG A 133 -35.45 -0.43 26.34
N TRP A 134 -34.15 -0.23 26.55
CA TRP A 134 -33.52 -0.36 27.87
C TRP A 134 -33.09 0.96 28.52
N VAL A 135 -32.96 2.03 27.72
CA VAL A 135 -32.54 3.35 28.20
C VAL A 135 -33.74 4.31 28.18
N PRO A 136 -34.23 4.77 29.34
CA PRO A 136 -35.34 5.71 29.39
C PRO A 136 -34.96 7.05 28.74
N LEU A 137 -35.91 7.63 28.00
CA LEU A 137 -35.76 8.94 27.37
C LEU A 137 -35.46 10.00 28.43
N SER A 138 -34.24 10.53 28.44
CA SER A 138 -33.84 11.66 29.27
C SER A 138 -33.56 12.87 28.37
N ARG A 139 -33.85 14.09 28.84
CA ARG A 139 -33.42 15.33 28.18
C ARG A 139 -32.00 15.65 28.67
N PRO A 140 -30.93 15.44 27.88
CA PRO A 140 -29.62 15.93 28.24
C PRO A 140 -29.61 17.47 28.16
N GLN A 141 -28.88 18.13 29.05
CA GLN A 141 -28.43 19.51 28.85
C GLN A 141 -27.29 19.47 27.83
N ALA A 142 -27.35 20.25 26.75
CA ALA A 142 -26.47 20.10 25.59
C ALA A 142 -24.98 20.45 25.83
N LEU A 143 -24.71 21.40 26.74
CA LEU A 143 -23.38 21.99 26.94
C LEU A 143 -22.29 21.03 27.49
N PRO A 144 -22.52 20.15 28.49
CA PRO A 144 -21.49 19.22 28.98
C PRO A 144 -21.13 18.10 27.99
N PHE A 145 -21.95 17.83 26.97
CA PHE A 145 -21.74 16.72 26.03
C PHE A 145 -20.72 17.07 24.93
N THR A 146 -20.68 18.33 24.49
CA THR A 146 -19.73 18.78 23.47
C THR A 146 -18.31 18.84 24.00
N GLY A 147 -18.11 19.34 25.22
CA GLY A 147 -16.80 19.36 25.87
C GLY A 147 -16.23 17.96 26.11
N ALA A 148 -17.08 17.00 26.54
CA ALA A 148 -16.66 15.61 26.71
C ALA A 148 -16.26 14.96 25.38
N ALA A 149 -17.05 15.16 24.31
CA ALA A 149 -16.72 14.64 22.99
C ALA A 149 -15.39 15.19 22.46
N ALA A 150 -15.18 16.51 22.56
CA ALA A 150 -13.95 17.15 22.14
C ALA A 150 -12.74 16.65 22.94
N ALA A 151 -12.86 16.56 24.27
CA ALA A 151 -11.80 16.02 25.12
C ALA A 151 -11.46 14.57 24.77
N THR A 152 -12.45 13.71 24.54
CA THR A 152 -12.22 12.32 24.11
C THR A 152 -11.49 12.27 22.77
N LEU A 153 -11.89 13.07 21.78
CA LEU A 153 -11.24 13.10 20.47
C LEU A 153 -9.79 13.61 20.54
N ILE A 154 -9.52 14.64 21.34
CA ILE A 154 -8.17 15.19 21.54
C ILE A 154 -7.28 14.16 22.23
N ILE A 155 -7.73 13.60 23.35
CA ILE A 155 -6.96 12.57 24.08
C ILE A 155 -6.69 11.40 23.16
N TYR A 156 -7.70 10.91 22.44
CA TYR A 156 -7.54 9.80 21.50
C TYR A 156 -6.49 10.08 20.42
N SER A 157 -6.55 11.26 19.79
CA SER A 157 -5.63 11.65 18.73
C SER A 157 -4.19 11.86 19.24
N LEU A 158 -4.02 12.17 20.53
CA LEU A 158 -2.72 12.27 21.18
C LEU A 158 -2.20 10.91 21.68
N SER A 159 -3.08 9.97 21.99
CA SER A 159 -2.70 8.65 22.49
C SER A 159 -2.27 7.68 21.38
N PHE A 160 -2.83 7.81 20.17
CA PHE A 160 -2.49 6.92 19.06
C PHE A 160 -1.61 7.65 18.03
N PRO A 161 -0.57 7.00 17.48
CA PRO A 161 0.23 7.57 16.39
C PRO A 161 -0.54 7.55 15.07
N SER A 162 -1.44 6.59 14.89
CA SER A 162 -2.29 6.45 13.72
C SER A 162 -3.76 6.24 14.14
N LEU A 163 -4.69 6.64 13.29
CA LEU A 163 -6.13 6.53 13.53
C LEU A 163 -6.77 5.32 12.83
N THR A 164 -6.01 4.57 12.04
CA THR A 164 -6.52 3.54 11.12
C THR A 164 -5.88 2.17 11.34
N THR A 165 -4.99 2.00 12.33
CA THR A 165 -4.47 0.67 12.67
C THR A 165 -5.59 -0.25 13.18
N PRO A 166 -5.43 -1.58 13.14
CA PRO A 166 -6.40 -2.52 13.69
C PRO A 166 -6.77 -2.29 15.16
N ALA A 167 -5.84 -1.74 15.95
CA ALA A 167 -6.05 -1.43 17.36
C ALA A 167 -6.99 -0.24 17.59
N ASN A 168 -7.18 0.61 16.57
CA ASN A 168 -8.07 1.74 16.65
C ASN A 168 -9.55 1.30 16.65
N ASN A 169 -10.44 2.18 17.14
CA ASN A 169 -11.89 1.92 17.17
C ASN A 169 -12.59 2.75 16.10
N LEU A 170 -13.42 2.08 15.30
CA LEU A 170 -14.13 2.65 14.16
C LEU A 170 -14.79 4.01 14.47
N VAL A 171 -15.56 4.10 15.56
CA VAL A 171 -16.39 5.28 15.84
C VAL A 171 -15.51 6.49 16.15
N VAL A 172 -14.61 6.34 17.13
CA VAL A 172 -13.73 7.43 17.55
C VAL A 172 -12.73 7.80 16.45
N SER A 173 -12.19 6.81 15.73
CA SER A 173 -11.27 7.05 14.61
C SER A 173 -11.91 7.82 13.47
N THR A 174 -13.12 7.42 13.05
CA THR A 174 -13.83 8.11 11.96
C THR A 174 -14.06 9.56 12.33
N LEU A 175 -14.49 9.83 13.57
CA LEU A 175 -14.72 11.20 14.03
C LEU A 175 -13.42 12.00 14.22
N ALA A 176 -12.34 11.36 14.68
CA ALA A 176 -11.04 12.00 14.86
C ALA A 176 -10.37 12.37 13.52
N GLN A 177 -10.73 11.69 12.44
CA GLN A 177 -10.26 12.04 11.09
C GLN A 177 -10.94 13.29 10.50
N ILE A 178 -12.14 13.66 10.96
CA ILE A 178 -12.94 14.76 10.37
C ILE A 178 -12.19 16.09 10.34
N PRO A 179 -11.58 16.59 11.44
CA PRO A 179 -10.84 17.85 11.39
C PRO A 179 -9.75 17.83 10.31
N GLY A 180 -8.98 16.73 10.22
CA GLY A 180 -7.95 16.57 9.20
C GLY A 180 -8.50 16.49 7.78
N ALA A 181 -9.63 15.81 7.58
CA ALA A 181 -10.29 15.71 6.27
C ALA A 181 -10.89 17.04 5.80
N LEU A 182 -11.35 17.89 6.72
CA LEU A 182 -11.92 19.22 6.40
C LEU A 182 -10.86 20.30 6.20
N ILE A 183 -9.77 20.24 6.98
CA ILE A 183 -8.70 21.25 6.95
C ILE A 183 -7.67 20.94 5.85
N ASN A 184 -7.56 19.67 5.42
CA ASN A 184 -6.45 19.20 4.56
C ASN A 184 -6.85 18.45 3.27
N PRO A 185 -7.91 18.83 2.51
CA PRO A 185 -8.09 18.30 1.16
C PRO A 185 -7.11 18.92 0.15
N VAL A 186 -6.50 20.04 0.49
CA VAL A 186 -5.45 20.72 -0.27
C VAL A 186 -4.40 21.13 0.76
N GLY A 187 -3.18 20.62 0.64
CA GLY A 187 -2.09 20.95 1.55
C GLY A 187 -1.74 22.44 1.45
N THR A 188 -2.34 23.27 2.29
CA THR A 188 -1.90 24.65 2.49
C THR A 188 -2.17 25.07 3.92
N ALA A 189 -1.09 25.31 4.69
CA ALA A 189 -0.94 26.36 5.71
C ALA A 189 0.23 26.06 6.67
N ILE A 190 1.37 25.61 6.15
CA ILE A 190 2.64 26.13 6.64
C ILE A 190 3.04 27.09 5.52
N GLY A 191 3.21 28.37 5.85
CA GLY A 191 3.12 29.48 4.90
C GLY A 191 4.01 29.32 3.67
N ASN A 192 3.73 30.13 2.64
CA ASN A 192 4.46 30.27 1.37
C ASN A 192 5.98 30.57 1.48
N ASN A 193 6.59 30.38 2.65
CA ASN A 193 8.03 30.27 2.76
C ASN A 193 8.38 28.88 2.24
N GLU A 194 8.91 28.81 1.04
CA GLU A 194 9.58 27.62 0.52
C GLU A 194 10.58 27.16 1.57
N VAL A 195 10.26 26.06 2.27
CA VAL A 195 11.21 25.44 3.18
C VAL A 195 12.19 24.68 2.29
N GLU A 196 13.20 25.37 1.81
CA GLU A 196 14.28 24.78 1.03
C GLU A 196 15.15 23.88 1.91
N ILE A 197 15.70 22.83 1.31
CA ILE A 197 16.72 22.00 1.97
C ILE A 197 17.95 22.87 2.15
N SER A 198 18.33 23.11 3.41
CA SER A 198 19.55 23.86 3.69
C SER A 198 20.78 23.06 3.24
N PRO A 199 21.85 23.73 2.76
CA PRO A 199 23.09 23.03 2.39
C PRO A 199 23.68 22.20 3.54
N ASP A 200 23.44 22.64 4.77
CA ASP A 200 23.85 21.98 5.99
C ASP A 200 23.06 20.67 6.22
N LEU A 201 21.75 20.65 5.93
CA LEU A 201 20.92 19.43 5.93
C LEU A 201 21.36 18.43 4.84
N GLU A 202 21.65 18.91 3.64
CA GLU A 202 22.13 18.07 2.53
C GLU A 202 23.56 17.52 2.77
N ASN A 203 24.40 18.24 3.52
CA ASN A 203 25.73 17.75 3.87
C ASN A 203 25.72 16.67 4.96
N ARG A 204 24.71 16.69 5.84
CA ARG A 204 24.58 15.73 6.96
C ARG A 204 23.65 14.56 6.66
N THR A 205 22.81 14.68 5.62
CA THR A 205 21.84 13.66 5.18
C THR A 205 21.88 13.49 3.66
N HIS A 206 21.45 12.35 3.17
CA HIS A 206 21.54 12.02 1.75
C HIS A 206 20.22 11.45 1.22
N PHE A 207 19.13 12.17 1.45
CA PHE A 207 17.78 11.76 1.03
C PHE A 207 17.54 11.85 -0.49
N PHE A 208 18.28 12.71 -1.19
CA PHE A 208 18.14 12.94 -2.65
C PHE A 208 19.40 12.51 -3.42
N HIS A 209 20.14 11.55 -2.86
CA HIS A 209 21.37 11.04 -3.45
C HIS A 209 21.12 10.34 -4.80
N GLN A 210 21.99 10.57 -5.77
CA GLN A 210 22.01 9.89 -7.06
C GLN A 210 23.38 9.23 -7.27
N GLN A 211 23.39 7.96 -7.68
CA GLN A 211 24.62 7.28 -8.05
C GLN A 211 24.41 6.22 -9.14
N VAL A 212 25.27 6.27 -10.17
CA VAL A 212 25.35 5.29 -11.26
C VAL A 212 26.75 4.69 -11.34
N SER A 213 26.86 3.49 -11.91
CA SER A 213 28.17 2.87 -12.16
C SER A 213 28.84 3.46 -13.40
N GLY A 214 28.05 3.91 -14.38
CA GLY A 214 28.54 4.43 -15.64
C GLY A 214 29.17 3.34 -16.52
N ARG A 215 28.82 2.07 -16.29
CA ARG A 215 29.31 0.96 -17.11
C ARG A 215 28.75 1.08 -18.53
N ASN A 216 29.62 0.89 -19.51
CA ASN A 216 29.19 0.77 -20.89
C ASN A 216 28.73 -0.67 -21.15
N ILE A 217 27.47 -0.85 -21.53
CA ILE A 217 26.87 -2.16 -21.84
C ILE A 217 26.53 -2.18 -23.33
N SER A 218 27.15 -3.09 -24.08
CA SER A 218 26.95 -3.23 -25.52
C SER A 218 27.02 -4.71 -25.94
N PRO A 219 26.02 -5.25 -26.64
CA PRO A 219 24.74 -4.61 -26.97
C PRO A 219 23.88 -4.39 -25.72
N ALA A 220 23.08 -3.32 -25.73
CA ALA A 220 22.13 -3.05 -24.66
C ALA A 220 21.01 -4.12 -24.68
N PRO A 221 20.61 -4.66 -23.52
CA PRO A 221 19.58 -5.70 -23.46
C PRO A 221 18.18 -5.11 -23.65
N ASN A 222 17.24 -5.98 -24.02
CA ASN A 222 15.83 -5.73 -23.76
C ASN A 222 15.59 -5.64 -22.25
N VAL A 223 14.53 -4.95 -21.83
CA VAL A 223 14.18 -4.82 -20.41
C VAL A 223 12.72 -5.17 -20.20
N LEU A 224 12.47 -6.12 -19.30
CA LEU A 224 11.14 -6.51 -18.85
C LEU A 224 11.01 -6.20 -17.35
N LEU A 225 10.20 -5.19 -17.03
CA LEU A 225 9.83 -4.82 -15.66
C LEU A 225 8.45 -5.38 -15.32
N ILE A 226 8.42 -6.42 -14.50
CA ILE A 226 7.20 -7.09 -14.05
C ILE A 226 6.84 -6.56 -12.66
N MET A 227 5.82 -5.72 -12.59
CA MET A 227 5.20 -5.28 -11.35
C MET A 227 4.14 -6.29 -10.91
N ILE A 228 4.22 -6.74 -9.66
CA ILE A 228 3.23 -7.63 -9.05
C ILE A 228 2.41 -6.87 -8.03
N GLU A 229 1.11 -6.79 -8.29
CA GLU A 229 0.11 -6.06 -7.51
C GLU A 229 0.05 -6.57 -6.05
N GLY A 230 0.33 -5.66 -5.10
CA GLY A 230 0.17 -5.90 -3.67
C GLY A 230 1.14 -6.92 -3.08
N MET A 231 2.22 -7.27 -3.77
CA MET A 231 3.16 -8.30 -3.33
C MET A 231 4.07 -7.80 -2.20
N SER A 232 4.12 -8.53 -1.09
CA SER A 232 5.10 -8.31 -0.04
C SER A 232 6.32 -9.21 -0.23
N GLY A 233 7.53 -8.67 -0.02
CA GLY A 233 8.75 -9.47 0.03
C GLY A 233 8.72 -10.53 1.12
N GLY A 234 7.97 -10.28 2.20
CA GLY A 234 7.76 -11.24 3.28
C GLY A 234 7.14 -12.57 2.84
N TYR A 235 6.50 -12.64 1.67
CA TYR A 235 5.92 -13.90 1.18
C TYR A 235 6.95 -14.90 0.64
N LEU A 236 8.19 -14.47 0.39
CA LEU A 236 9.29 -15.34 -0.03
C LEU A 236 9.95 -15.99 1.20
N PRO A 237 10.05 -17.33 1.28
CA PRO A 237 10.64 -18.01 2.43
C PRO A 237 12.05 -17.54 2.82
N SER A 238 12.92 -17.27 1.85
CA SER A 238 14.28 -16.77 2.12
C SER A 238 14.27 -15.39 2.79
N VAL A 239 13.33 -14.51 2.44
CA VAL A 239 13.18 -13.17 3.01
C VAL A 239 12.52 -13.26 4.39
N SER A 240 11.43 -14.02 4.54
CA SER A 240 10.76 -14.19 5.83
C SER A 240 11.67 -14.83 6.87
N ASN A 241 12.40 -15.88 6.51
CA ASN A 241 13.37 -16.52 7.39
C ASN A 241 14.52 -15.58 7.77
N TYR A 242 15.04 -14.81 6.79
CA TYR A 242 16.10 -13.84 7.04
C TYR A 242 15.68 -12.76 8.06
N HIS A 243 14.43 -12.31 7.97
CA HIS A 243 13.88 -11.27 8.82
C HIS A 243 13.14 -11.78 10.07
N GLY A 244 12.93 -13.09 10.22
CA GLY A 244 12.15 -13.66 11.33
C GLY A 244 10.67 -13.25 11.26
N LEU A 245 10.09 -13.28 10.07
CA LEU A 245 8.69 -12.93 9.82
C LEU A 245 7.86 -14.20 9.71
N SER A 246 6.64 -14.17 10.25
CA SER A 246 5.65 -15.25 10.12
C SER A 246 4.41 -14.74 9.37
N PRO A 247 4.48 -14.62 8.03
CA PRO A 247 3.35 -14.21 7.21
C PRO A 247 2.33 -15.34 7.04
N VAL A 248 1.06 -15.00 6.88
CA VAL A 248 -0.01 -15.95 6.52
C VAL A 248 0.15 -16.53 5.11
N VAL A 249 0.82 -15.80 4.19
CA VAL A 249 1.09 -16.24 2.82
C VAL A 249 2.57 -16.63 2.69
N SER A 250 2.84 -17.77 2.07
CA SER A 250 4.19 -18.26 1.75
C SER A 250 4.24 -18.80 0.32
N LEU A 251 5.28 -18.44 -0.44
CA LEU A 251 5.44 -18.73 -1.87
C LEU A 251 6.75 -19.46 -2.19
N PRO A 252 6.97 -20.68 -1.67
CA PRO A 252 8.19 -21.46 -1.96
C PRO A 252 8.34 -21.79 -3.45
N ASN A 253 7.23 -22.00 -4.17
CA ASN A 253 7.27 -22.28 -5.60
C ASN A 253 7.80 -21.10 -6.40
N LEU A 254 7.44 -19.87 -6.03
CA LEU A 254 7.95 -18.66 -6.68
C LEU A 254 9.45 -18.48 -6.44
N GLU A 255 9.91 -18.73 -5.20
CA GLU A 255 11.33 -18.72 -4.89
C GLU A 255 12.10 -19.77 -5.69
N GLN A 256 11.53 -20.97 -5.86
CA GLN A 256 12.11 -22.00 -6.73
C GLN A 256 12.15 -21.56 -8.19
N THR A 257 11.10 -20.94 -8.71
CA THR A 257 11.08 -20.33 -10.05
C THR A 257 12.22 -19.33 -10.21
N PHE A 258 12.36 -18.38 -9.29
CA PHE A 258 13.47 -17.42 -9.32
C PHE A 258 14.84 -18.09 -9.32
N ASN A 259 15.05 -19.11 -8.49
CA ASN A 259 16.30 -19.88 -8.47
C ASN A 259 16.56 -20.60 -9.80
N ASN A 260 15.54 -21.24 -10.39
CA ASN A 260 15.64 -21.98 -11.65
C ASN A 260 16.04 -21.07 -12.83
N PHE A 261 15.50 -19.86 -12.88
CA PHE A 261 15.81 -18.88 -13.93
C PHE A 261 17.02 -17.99 -13.63
N GLY A 262 17.73 -18.23 -12.53
CA GLY A 262 18.96 -17.49 -12.17
C GLY A 262 18.73 -16.06 -11.67
N PHE A 263 17.58 -15.78 -11.06
CA PHE A 263 17.33 -14.49 -10.40
C PHE A 263 18.11 -14.37 -9.09
N ARG A 264 18.53 -13.15 -8.76
CA ARG A 264 18.90 -12.77 -7.39
C ARG A 264 17.70 -12.16 -6.69
N ILE A 265 17.27 -12.78 -5.59
CA ILE A 265 16.27 -12.23 -4.67
C ILE A 265 16.98 -11.31 -3.68
N TYR A 266 16.48 -10.09 -3.52
CA TYR A 266 16.99 -9.12 -2.55
C TYR A 266 16.17 -9.15 -1.27
N LYS A 267 16.86 -9.08 -0.12
CA LYS A 267 16.26 -9.29 1.21
C LYS A 267 15.77 -7.99 1.85
N ASN A 268 16.56 -6.90 1.75
CA ASN A 268 16.23 -5.61 2.35
C ASN A 268 15.61 -4.66 1.32
N VAL A 269 14.39 -4.96 0.86
CA VAL A 269 13.70 -4.16 -0.15
C VAL A 269 12.58 -3.35 0.48
N LEU A 270 12.56 -2.04 0.19
CA LEU A 270 11.57 -1.11 0.66
C LEU A 270 10.67 -0.62 -0.48
N SER A 271 9.36 -0.83 -0.33
CA SER A 271 8.35 -0.12 -1.12
C SER A 271 8.11 1.26 -0.51
N MET A 272 8.07 2.29 -1.35
CA MET A 272 7.98 3.67 -0.86
C MET A 272 6.60 3.98 -0.27
N GLU A 273 5.57 3.29 -0.74
CA GLU A 273 4.19 3.45 -0.32
C GLU A 273 3.37 2.18 -0.58
N ARG A 274 2.10 2.21 -0.20
CA ARG A 274 1.08 1.17 -0.26
C ARG A 274 -0.04 1.55 -1.24
N GLN A 275 0.30 2.21 -2.35
CA GLN A 275 -0.64 2.56 -3.42
C GLN A 275 0.05 2.39 -4.77
N THR A 276 -0.58 1.66 -5.68
CA THR A 276 -0.09 1.38 -7.03
C THR A 276 0.37 2.61 -7.81
N ASP A 277 -0.35 3.74 -7.76
CA ASP A 277 0.04 4.96 -8.49
C ASP A 277 1.39 5.51 -8.00
N ARG A 278 1.62 5.44 -6.69
CA ARG A 278 2.86 5.90 -6.04
C ARG A 278 4.03 4.99 -6.35
N GLY A 279 3.78 3.70 -6.23
CA GLY A 279 4.71 2.66 -6.62
C GLY A 279 5.16 2.78 -8.06
N THR A 280 4.18 2.85 -8.97
CA THR A 280 4.39 2.97 -10.41
C THR A 280 5.16 4.24 -10.76
N PHE A 281 4.81 5.39 -10.17
CA PHE A 281 5.56 6.64 -10.36
C PHE A 281 7.02 6.47 -9.92
N THR A 282 7.25 5.89 -8.74
CA THR A 282 8.60 5.68 -8.20
C THR A 282 9.44 4.77 -9.10
N LEU A 283 8.87 3.63 -9.50
CA LEU A 283 9.52 2.61 -10.34
C LEU A 283 9.83 3.12 -11.74
N THR A 284 8.99 4.01 -12.27
CA THR A 284 9.12 4.54 -13.64
C THR A 284 9.99 5.78 -13.67
N CYS A 285 9.93 6.63 -12.65
CA CYS A 285 10.58 7.94 -12.67
C CYS A 285 11.78 8.06 -11.74
N GLY A 286 12.08 7.05 -10.92
CA GLY A 286 13.22 7.06 -10.01
C GLY A 286 13.19 8.23 -9.02
N ARG A 287 12.00 8.65 -8.58
CA ARG A 287 11.80 9.78 -7.67
C ARG A 287 10.78 9.44 -6.60
N TYR A 288 10.85 10.09 -5.45
CA TYR A 288 9.87 9.88 -4.38
C TYR A 288 8.45 10.09 -4.93
N PRO A 289 7.46 9.26 -4.51
CA PRO A 289 6.07 9.51 -4.85
C PRO A 289 5.55 10.71 -4.05
N ASP A 290 4.28 11.08 -4.24
CA ASP A 290 3.64 12.00 -3.30
C ASP A 290 3.47 11.28 -1.96
N LEU A 291 4.11 11.80 -0.91
CA LEU A 291 4.08 11.25 0.45
C LEU A 291 2.91 11.80 1.28
N ARG A 292 2.06 12.65 0.67
CA ARG A 292 0.82 13.13 1.28
C ARG A 292 -0.32 12.17 0.94
N ARG A 293 -1.39 12.21 1.74
CA ARG A 293 -2.57 11.37 1.49
C ARG A 293 -3.19 11.66 0.12
N ALA A 294 -3.45 12.93 -0.20
CA ALA A 294 -3.88 13.28 -1.55
C ALA A 294 -2.69 13.14 -2.52
N SER A 295 -2.80 12.21 -3.46
CA SER A 295 -1.81 12.01 -4.53
C SER A 295 -2.02 13.06 -5.61
N GLU A 296 -1.06 13.97 -5.79
CA GLU A 296 -1.17 14.98 -6.84
C GLU A 296 -0.26 14.71 -8.03
N LYS A 297 0.86 13.99 -7.87
CA LYS A 297 1.90 13.89 -8.91
C LYS A 297 1.40 13.33 -10.24
N VAL A 298 0.80 12.13 -10.21
CA VAL A 298 0.27 11.48 -11.43
C VAL A 298 -0.83 12.34 -12.04
N ARG A 299 -1.71 12.91 -11.20
CA ARG A 299 -2.81 13.79 -11.63
C ARG A 299 -2.34 15.09 -12.28
N LEU A 300 -1.31 15.73 -11.73
CA LEU A 300 -0.74 16.97 -12.24
C LEU A 300 -0.07 16.75 -13.61
N VAL A 301 0.68 15.65 -13.76
CA VAL A 301 1.25 15.27 -15.06
C VAL A 301 0.15 14.92 -16.05
N ALA A 302 -0.80 14.05 -15.68
CA ALA A 302 -1.95 13.72 -16.54
C ALA A 302 -2.71 14.97 -17.00
N GLY A 303 -2.88 15.95 -16.11
CA GLY A 303 -3.49 17.24 -16.42
C GLY A 303 -2.60 18.28 -17.11
N GLN A 304 -1.38 17.90 -17.53
CA GLN A 304 -0.37 18.76 -18.18
C GLN A 304 0.01 20.00 -17.36
N GLN A 305 0.01 19.89 -16.03
CA GLN A 305 0.42 20.94 -15.09
C GLN A 305 1.87 20.76 -14.61
N ALA A 306 2.47 19.61 -14.93
CA ALA A 306 3.85 19.28 -14.57
C ALA A 306 4.47 18.36 -15.63
N THR A 307 5.78 18.48 -15.83
CA THR A 307 6.53 17.61 -16.74
C THR A 307 7.20 16.48 -15.96
N PRO A 308 6.99 15.21 -16.35
CA PRO A 308 7.68 14.08 -15.76
C PRO A 308 9.13 13.99 -16.29
N ASP A 309 10.05 13.46 -15.47
CA ASP A 309 11.39 13.02 -15.92
C ASP A 309 11.52 11.54 -15.58
N CYS A 310 11.29 10.67 -16.57
CA CYS A 310 11.09 9.24 -16.32
C CYS A 310 11.91 8.35 -17.27
N LEU A 311 12.10 7.10 -16.83
CA LEU A 311 12.85 6.06 -17.53
C LEU A 311 12.37 5.79 -18.97
N PRO A 312 11.07 5.67 -19.27
CA PRO A 312 10.61 5.32 -20.60
C PRO A 312 11.04 6.37 -21.64
N GLU A 313 10.86 7.66 -21.37
CA GLU A 313 11.31 8.74 -22.26
C GLU A 313 12.82 8.67 -22.53
N LYS A 314 13.61 8.43 -21.48
CA LYS A 314 15.07 8.29 -21.61
C LYS A 314 15.46 7.11 -22.50
N LEU A 315 14.84 5.94 -22.31
CA LEU A 315 15.10 4.76 -23.14
C LEU A 315 14.59 4.94 -24.57
N GLN A 316 13.44 5.57 -24.75
CA GLN A 316 12.91 5.94 -26.07
C GLN A 316 13.91 6.80 -26.84
N ALA A 317 14.54 7.78 -26.19
CA ALA A 317 15.59 8.60 -26.80
C ALA A 317 16.85 7.81 -27.20
N GLN A 318 17.05 6.60 -26.65
CA GLN A 318 18.11 5.65 -27.03
C GLN A 318 17.64 4.60 -28.05
N GLY A 319 16.44 4.74 -28.61
CA GLY A 319 15.91 3.87 -29.66
C GLY A 319 15.10 2.66 -29.15
N TYR A 320 14.75 2.62 -27.87
CA TYR A 320 13.88 1.56 -27.35
C TYR A 320 12.42 1.74 -27.81
N HIS A 321 11.74 0.63 -28.11
CA HIS A 321 10.29 0.60 -28.05
C HIS A 321 9.85 0.53 -26.59
N THR A 322 9.04 1.47 -26.11
CA THR A 322 8.59 1.51 -24.71
C THR A 322 7.10 1.16 -24.60
N ALA A 323 6.75 0.21 -23.74
CA ALA A 323 5.35 -0.19 -23.54
C ALA A 323 4.97 -0.35 -22.07
N TYR A 324 3.72 0.02 -21.74
CA TYR A 324 3.09 -0.18 -20.44
C TYR A 324 1.80 -0.97 -20.60
N TRP A 325 1.77 -2.18 -20.04
CA TRP A 325 0.65 -3.10 -20.16
C TRP A 325 0.14 -3.50 -18.78
N GLN A 326 -1.06 -3.09 -18.42
CA GLN A 326 -1.65 -3.46 -17.13
C GLN A 326 -2.94 -4.27 -17.31
N ALA A 327 -3.23 -5.16 -16.37
CA ALA A 327 -4.46 -5.95 -16.41
C ALA A 327 -5.70 -5.09 -16.10
N ALA A 328 -5.56 -4.00 -15.34
CA ALA A 328 -6.65 -3.10 -14.99
C ALA A 328 -7.02 -2.09 -16.10
N PRO A 329 -8.25 -1.53 -16.10
CA PRO A 329 -8.62 -0.44 -17.00
C PRO A 329 -7.61 0.70 -16.95
N ILE A 330 -7.15 1.16 -18.11
CA ILE A 330 -6.00 2.05 -18.21
C ILE A 330 -6.25 3.44 -17.61
N GLU A 331 -7.50 3.88 -17.58
CA GLU A 331 -7.92 5.17 -17.04
C GLU A 331 -7.84 5.22 -15.50
N TYR A 332 -7.81 4.06 -14.83
CA TYR A 332 -7.76 4.03 -13.38
C TYR A 332 -6.47 4.67 -12.86
N MET A 333 -6.62 5.65 -11.96
CA MET A 333 -5.55 6.50 -11.44
C MET A 333 -4.86 7.38 -12.52
N ASN A 334 -5.57 7.75 -13.59
CA ASN A 334 -5.09 8.64 -14.67
C ASN A 334 -3.84 8.12 -15.39
N LYS A 335 -3.67 6.80 -15.49
CA LYS A 335 -2.50 6.20 -16.13
C LYS A 335 -2.57 6.29 -17.66
N ASP A 336 -3.76 6.35 -18.24
CA ASP A 336 -4.02 6.62 -19.64
C ASP A 336 -3.36 7.92 -20.13
N GLU A 337 -3.41 8.98 -19.33
CA GLU A 337 -2.80 10.28 -19.67
C GLU A 337 -1.37 10.42 -19.14
N PHE A 338 -1.04 9.79 -18.01
CA PHE A 338 0.29 9.86 -17.41
C PHE A 338 1.34 9.04 -18.18
N MET A 339 1.03 7.78 -18.55
CA MET A 339 2.02 6.87 -19.14
C MET A 339 2.58 7.37 -20.48
N PRO A 340 1.77 7.91 -21.41
CA PRO A 340 2.31 8.51 -22.63
C PRO A 340 3.24 9.68 -22.35
N GLN A 341 2.89 10.55 -21.38
CA GLN A 341 3.73 11.69 -20.98
C GLN A 341 5.03 11.25 -20.30
N ALA A 342 5.05 10.10 -19.63
CA ALA A 342 6.26 9.50 -19.08
C ALA A 342 7.18 8.86 -20.15
N GLY A 343 6.74 8.82 -21.42
CA GLY A 343 7.50 8.34 -22.57
C GLY A 343 7.19 6.91 -23.00
N TYR A 344 6.05 6.33 -22.59
CA TYR A 344 5.57 5.05 -23.13
C TYR A 344 4.89 5.25 -24.49
N MET A 345 5.25 4.42 -25.47
CA MET A 345 4.69 4.46 -26.83
C MET A 345 3.43 3.59 -26.99
N ASP A 346 3.39 2.44 -26.32
CA ASP A 346 2.26 1.50 -26.34
C ASP A 346 1.70 1.35 -24.92
N VAL A 347 0.50 1.89 -24.69
CA VAL A 347 -0.15 1.93 -23.37
C VAL A 347 -1.51 1.26 -23.48
N THR A 348 -1.73 0.18 -22.72
CA THR A 348 -2.98 -0.58 -22.77
C THR A 348 -3.39 -1.14 -21.41
N GLY A 349 -4.69 -1.20 -21.17
CA GLY A 349 -5.32 -1.80 -20.01
C GLY A 349 -6.21 -3.01 -20.33
N ALA A 350 -7.16 -3.27 -19.43
CA ALA A 350 -8.11 -4.38 -19.48
C ALA A 350 -8.82 -4.57 -20.83
N GLU A 351 -9.08 -3.49 -21.56
CA GLU A 351 -9.79 -3.45 -22.83
C GLU A 351 -9.13 -4.26 -23.95
N VAL A 352 -7.82 -4.51 -23.84
CA VAL A 352 -7.06 -5.33 -24.81
C VAL A 352 -7.00 -6.81 -24.40
N PHE A 353 -7.20 -7.10 -23.12
CA PHE A 353 -6.97 -8.43 -22.54
C PHE A 353 -8.25 -9.21 -22.24
N THR A 354 -9.41 -8.54 -22.27
CA THR A 354 -10.72 -9.14 -21.98
C THR A 354 -11.55 -9.29 -23.25
N GLY A 355 -12.36 -10.34 -23.35
CA GLY A 355 -13.44 -10.38 -24.34
C GLY A 355 -14.50 -9.32 -24.02
N ALA A 356 -15.30 -8.89 -25.01
CA ALA A 356 -16.30 -7.83 -24.85
C ALA A 356 -17.35 -8.02 -23.71
N ASN A 357 -17.41 -9.21 -23.10
CA ASN A 357 -18.31 -9.56 -21.98
C ASN A 357 -17.55 -9.90 -20.67
N GLU A 358 -16.22 -9.76 -20.61
CA GLU A 358 -15.37 -10.16 -19.47
C GLU A 358 -14.73 -8.98 -18.72
N ALA A 359 -15.03 -7.75 -19.12
CA ALA A 359 -14.47 -6.52 -18.54
C ALA A 359 -15.13 -6.08 -17.21
N GLU A 360 -15.78 -6.99 -16.47
CA GLU A 360 -16.35 -6.67 -15.16
C GLU A 360 -15.28 -6.78 -14.06
N GLY A 361 -15.25 -5.80 -13.16
CA GLY A 361 -14.31 -5.76 -12.03
C GLY A 361 -12.96 -5.15 -12.37
N TRP A 362 -11.88 -5.73 -11.85
CA TRP A 362 -10.53 -5.17 -11.95
C TRP A 362 -9.76 -5.55 -13.22
N GLY A 363 -10.27 -6.45 -14.07
CA GLY A 363 -9.56 -6.95 -15.25
C GLY A 363 -9.42 -8.48 -15.26
N PRO A 364 -8.71 -9.04 -16.25
CA PRO A 364 -8.58 -10.49 -16.41
C PRO A 364 -7.70 -11.10 -15.32
N PRO A 365 -7.92 -12.39 -14.97
CA PRO A 365 -7.07 -13.10 -14.03
C PRO A 365 -5.67 -13.34 -14.62
N ASP A 366 -4.68 -13.53 -13.74
CA ASP A 366 -3.26 -13.63 -14.13
C ASP A 366 -2.97 -14.63 -15.27
N PRO A 367 -3.55 -15.86 -15.31
CA PRO A 367 -3.32 -16.79 -16.42
C PRO A 367 -3.67 -16.23 -17.80
N VAL A 368 -4.72 -15.41 -17.89
CA VAL A 368 -5.16 -14.78 -19.14
C VAL A 368 -4.25 -13.59 -19.46
N PHE A 369 -3.93 -12.76 -18.46
CA PHE A 369 -3.06 -11.61 -18.64
C PHE A 369 -1.67 -12.01 -19.16
N PHE A 370 -0.95 -12.88 -18.44
CA PHE A 370 0.40 -13.27 -18.82
C PHE A 370 0.47 -14.02 -20.14
N SER A 371 -0.55 -14.83 -20.49
CA SER A 371 -0.63 -15.48 -21.81
C SER A 371 -0.71 -14.47 -22.96
N ASN A 372 -1.48 -13.38 -22.78
CA ASN A 372 -1.52 -12.28 -23.73
C ASN A 372 -0.17 -11.53 -23.79
N ILE A 373 0.45 -11.27 -22.63
CA ILE A 373 1.77 -10.62 -22.58
C ILE A 373 2.82 -11.43 -23.35
N THR A 374 2.87 -12.76 -23.19
CA THR A 374 3.78 -13.61 -23.98
C THR A 374 3.60 -13.41 -25.48
N THR A 375 2.34 -13.38 -25.95
CA THR A 375 2.05 -13.19 -27.38
C THR A 375 2.50 -11.83 -27.89
N ARG A 376 2.30 -10.77 -27.10
CA ARG A 376 2.73 -9.42 -27.44
C ARG A 376 4.26 -9.29 -27.45
N LEU A 377 4.94 -9.85 -26.45
CA LEU A 377 6.41 -9.87 -26.41
C LEU A 377 7.01 -10.60 -27.62
N ARG A 378 6.46 -11.76 -28.01
CA ARG A 378 6.89 -12.47 -29.23
C ARG A 378 6.76 -11.61 -30.49
N SER A 379 5.71 -10.80 -30.58
CA SER A 379 5.51 -9.90 -31.71
C SER A 379 6.47 -8.71 -31.69
N LEU A 380 6.75 -8.18 -30.50
CA LEU A 380 7.65 -7.04 -30.30
C LEU A 380 9.10 -7.42 -30.56
N ASP A 381 9.54 -8.57 -30.04
CA ASP A 381 10.93 -9.03 -30.14
C ASP A 381 11.38 -9.26 -31.60
N ARG A 382 10.44 -9.55 -32.50
CA ARG A 382 10.70 -9.67 -33.96
C ARG A 382 11.07 -8.34 -34.65
N GLN A 383 10.87 -7.20 -33.99
CA GLN A 383 11.11 -5.87 -34.58
C GLN A 383 12.58 -5.43 -34.55
N HIS A 384 13.49 -6.25 -34.00
CA HIS A 384 14.96 -6.05 -33.94
C HIS A 384 15.48 -4.81 -33.18
N GLN A 385 14.64 -3.81 -32.90
CA GLN A 385 14.97 -2.73 -31.97
C GLN A 385 14.84 -3.22 -30.52
N PRO A 386 15.67 -2.72 -29.57
CA PRO A 386 15.52 -3.08 -28.17
C PRO A 386 14.18 -2.57 -27.64
N TRP A 387 13.64 -3.26 -26.65
CA TRP A 387 12.36 -2.87 -26.04
C TRP A 387 12.45 -2.78 -24.53
N PHE A 388 11.64 -1.89 -23.97
CA PHE A 388 11.38 -1.76 -22.54
C PHE A 388 9.89 -1.92 -22.29
N VAL A 389 9.53 -3.01 -21.64
CA VAL A 389 8.13 -3.33 -21.34
C VAL A 389 7.95 -3.35 -19.84
N THR A 390 6.97 -2.58 -19.37
CA THR A 390 6.48 -2.64 -18.00
C THR A 390 5.13 -3.34 -17.98
N THR A 391 4.97 -4.36 -17.13
CA THR A 391 3.71 -5.07 -16.95
C THR A 391 3.19 -4.96 -15.52
N LEU A 392 1.88 -4.84 -15.32
CA LEU A 392 1.26 -4.88 -14.00
C LEU A 392 0.05 -5.82 -14.01
N ASN A 393 0.12 -6.90 -13.23
CA ASN A 393 -1.01 -7.82 -13.07
C ASN A 393 -2.08 -7.23 -12.13
N VAL A 394 -3.23 -7.89 -12.01
CA VAL A 394 -4.29 -7.46 -11.08
C VAL A 394 -4.99 -8.62 -10.36
N GLY A 395 -4.71 -9.88 -10.71
CA GLY A 395 -5.35 -11.05 -10.09
C GLY A 395 -5.06 -11.18 -8.59
N THR A 396 -3.97 -10.57 -8.12
CA THR A 396 -3.57 -10.47 -6.71
C THR A 396 -4.21 -9.29 -5.97
N HIS A 397 -4.97 -8.42 -6.65
CA HIS A 397 -5.76 -7.38 -6.02
C HIS A 397 -7.05 -7.96 -5.43
N HIS A 398 -7.51 -7.41 -4.31
CA HIS A 398 -8.81 -7.78 -3.74
C HIS A 398 -9.95 -7.51 -4.75
N PRO A 399 -10.95 -8.41 -4.91
CA PRO A 399 -11.27 -9.56 -4.06
C PRO A 399 -10.55 -10.87 -4.42
N PHE A 400 -9.42 -10.83 -5.13
CA PHE A 400 -8.54 -11.96 -5.47
C PHE A 400 -9.14 -12.89 -6.54
N ASN A 401 -9.53 -12.31 -7.68
CA ASN A 401 -10.10 -13.07 -8.80
C ASN A 401 -9.03 -13.91 -9.51
N ILE A 402 -9.14 -15.24 -9.40
CA ILE A 402 -8.24 -16.21 -10.04
C ILE A 402 -8.83 -16.86 -11.30
N GLY A 403 -10.07 -16.51 -11.65
CA GLY A 403 -10.84 -17.04 -12.77
C GLY A 403 -11.50 -18.41 -12.51
N ASP A 404 -12.73 -18.58 -13.01
CA ASP A 404 -13.59 -19.75 -12.79
C ASP A 404 -12.92 -21.10 -13.04
N LYS A 405 -12.11 -21.20 -14.09
CA LYS A 405 -11.41 -22.45 -14.43
C LYS A 405 -10.43 -22.84 -13.33
N THR A 406 -9.70 -21.86 -12.81
CA THR A 406 -8.73 -22.04 -11.73
C THR A 406 -9.44 -22.32 -10.42
N GLU A 407 -10.53 -21.61 -10.12
CA GLU A 407 -11.35 -21.87 -8.93
C GLU A 407 -11.86 -23.31 -8.89
N LYS A 408 -12.41 -23.80 -10.01
CA LYS A 408 -12.89 -25.18 -10.15
C LYS A 408 -11.76 -26.19 -9.96
N ARG A 409 -10.58 -25.94 -10.55
CA ARG A 409 -9.40 -26.79 -10.39
C ARG A 409 -8.97 -26.90 -8.92
N LEU A 410 -8.84 -25.77 -8.22
CA LEU A 410 -8.45 -25.76 -6.81
C LEU A 410 -9.51 -26.39 -5.91
N ALA A 411 -10.80 -26.21 -6.22
CA ALA A 411 -11.89 -26.84 -5.47
C ALA A 411 -11.87 -28.38 -5.60
N SER A 412 -11.59 -28.90 -6.80
CA SER A 412 -11.44 -30.35 -7.02
C SER A 412 -10.25 -30.94 -6.26
N GLN A 413 -9.09 -30.26 -6.27
CA GLN A 413 -7.90 -30.71 -5.54
C GLN A 413 -8.14 -30.77 -4.02
N ARG A 414 -8.84 -29.78 -3.45
CA ARG A 414 -9.19 -29.78 -2.03
C ARG A 414 -10.13 -30.92 -1.62
N ALA A 415 -11.06 -31.29 -2.49
CA ALA A 415 -11.98 -32.40 -2.22
C ALA A 415 -11.26 -33.77 -2.22
N GLU A 416 -10.07 -33.86 -2.81
CA GLU A 416 -9.23 -35.06 -2.81
C GLU A 416 -8.30 -35.13 -1.58
N ASP A 417 -7.93 -33.99 -1.00
CA ASP A 417 -6.97 -33.82 0.11
C ASP A 417 -7.63 -33.76 1.52
N ASP A 418 -8.81 -34.35 1.70
CA ASP A 418 -9.71 -34.20 2.87
C ASP A 418 -9.19 -34.79 4.21
N ASN A 419 -7.87 -34.81 4.44
CA ASN A 419 -7.20 -35.40 5.60
C ASN A 419 -6.36 -34.40 6.45
N GLU A 420 -6.40 -33.09 6.19
CA GLU A 420 -5.68 -32.10 7.00
C GLU A 420 -6.61 -31.27 7.91
N THR A 421 -6.50 -31.51 9.22
CA THR A 421 -7.03 -30.65 10.29
C THR A 421 -6.26 -29.32 10.33
N ILE A 422 -6.61 -28.36 9.47
CA ILE A 422 -6.09 -27.00 9.50
C ILE A 422 -7.04 -26.12 10.32
N LEU A 423 -6.50 -25.35 11.27
CA LEU A 423 -7.22 -24.29 11.97
C LEU A 423 -7.95 -23.38 10.95
N PRO A 424 -9.18 -22.91 11.21
CA PRO A 424 -9.96 -22.20 10.21
C PRO A 424 -9.31 -20.85 9.85
N ILE A 425 -8.57 -20.81 8.75
CA ILE A 425 -8.11 -19.58 8.11
C ILE A 425 -9.36 -18.87 7.55
N PRO A 426 -9.59 -17.59 7.86
CA PRO A 426 -10.75 -16.86 7.34
C PRO A 426 -10.77 -16.86 5.81
N SER A 427 -11.96 -16.98 5.21
CA SER A 427 -12.11 -17.13 3.76
C SER A 427 -11.39 -16.07 2.91
N PRO A 428 -11.30 -14.78 3.32
CA PRO A 428 -10.55 -13.80 2.53
C PRO A 428 -9.05 -14.04 2.51
N GLN A 429 -8.50 -14.62 3.58
CA GLN A 429 -7.08 -14.98 3.63
C GLN A 429 -6.81 -16.17 2.72
N THR A 430 -7.71 -17.14 2.67
CA THR A 430 -7.64 -18.23 1.69
C THR A 430 -7.68 -17.72 0.25
N ALA A 431 -8.53 -16.72 -0.05
CA ALA A 431 -8.60 -16.11 -1.37
C ALA A 431 -7.27 -15.42 -1.75
N ARG A 432 -6.69 -14.63 -0.83
CA ARG A 432 -5.36 -14.01 -1.00
C ARG A 432 -4.27 -15.06 -1.24
N ILE A 433 -4.21 -16.11 -0.41
CA ILE A 433 -3.24 -17.21 -0.56
C ILE A 433 -3.37 -17.85 -1.94
N ASN A 434 -4.59 -18.17 -2.38
CA ASN A 434 -4.84 -18.78 -3.67
C ASN A 434 -4.39 -17.86 -4.82
N ALA A 435 -4.75 -16.57 -4.80
CA ALA A 435 -4.35 -15.64 -5.84
C ALA A 435 -2.83 -15.49 -5.94
N MET A 436 -2.13 -15.37 -4.81
CA MET A 436 -0.67 -15.30 -4.81
C MET A 436 -0.02 -16.60 -5.33
N LYS A 437 -0.60 -17.78 -5.04
CA LYS A 437 -0.15 -19.05 -5.62
C LYS A 437 -0.38 -19.15 -7.12
N VAL A 438 -1.56 -18.73 -7.59
CA VAL A 438 -1.91 -18.72 -9.03
C VAL A 438 -1.03 -17.74 -9.80
N MET A 439 -0.75 -16.57 -9.22
CA MET A 439 0.21 -15.61 -9.76
C MET A 439 1.59 -16.25 -9.91
N ALA A 440 2.10 -16.92 -8.86
CA ALA A 440 3.39 -17.59 -8.91
C ALA A 440 3.45 -18.70 -9.98
N GLU A 441 2.44 -19.58 -10.03
CA GLU A 441 2.32 -20.61 -11.08
C GLU A 441 2.28 -20.01 -12.49
N THR A 442 1.59 -18.88 -12.65
CA THR A 442 1.46 -18.23 -13.95
C THR A 442 2.75 -17.55 -14.37
N LEU A 443 3.44 -16.87 -13.45
CA LEU A 443 4.72 -16.23 -13.71
C LEU A 443 5.79 -17.27 -14.11
N ASP A 444 5.79 -18.43 -13.45
CA ASP A 444 6.66 -19.55 -13.83
C ASP A 444 6.41 -20.00 -15.28
N ASN A 445 5.16 -20.28 -15.64
CA ASN A 445 4.78 -20.64 -17.02
C ASN A 445 5.11 -19.55 -18.04
N PHE A 446 5.00 -18.28 -17.64
CA PHE A 446 5.35 -17.13 -18.47
C PHE A 446 6.86 -17.10 -18.75
N LEU A 447 7.68 -17.21 -17.72
CA LEU A 447 9.14 -17.25 -17.85
C LEU A 447 9.62 -18.46 -18.65
N GLN A 448 9.01 -19.64 -18.45
CA GLN A 448 9.32 -20.84 -19.24
C GLN A 448 9.06 -20.61 -20.74
N GLN A 449 7.94 -19.97 -21.09
CA GLN A 449 7.64 -19.67 -22.49
C GLN A 449 8.64 -18.68 -23.09
N LEU A 450 8.98 -17.61 -22.35
CA LEU A 450 9.98 -16.65 -22.81
C LEU A 450 11.37 -17.29 -22.97
N GLU A 451 11.75 -18.24 -22.12
CA GLU A 451 13.00 -18.99 -22.24
C GLU A 451 12.99 -19.89 -23.48
N GLN A 452 11.89 -20.64 -23.70
CA GLN A 452 11.72 -21.49 -24.88
C GLN A 452 11.77 -20.71 -26.19
N ASP A 453 11.29 -19.46 -26.18
CA ASP A 453 11.34 -18.56 -27.33
C ASP A 453 12.71 -17.86 -27.51
N GLY A 454 13.67 -18.06 -26.58
CA GLY A 454 14.98 -17.41 -26.58
C GLY A 454 14.97 -15.93 -26.13
N ILE A 455 13.80 -15.39 -25.76
CA ILE A 455 13.63 -13.98 -25.40
C ILE A 455 14.45 -13.63 -24.15
N LEU A 456 14.56 -14.56 -23.19
CA LEU A 456 15.30 -14.31 -21.94
C LEU A 456 16.82 -14.18 -22.10
N GLU A 457 17.39 -14.58 -23.24
CA GLU A 457 18.84 -14.54 -23.47
C GLU A 457 19.38 -13.10 -23.49
N ASN A 458 18.69 -12.19 -24.18
CA ASN A 458 19.06 -10.78 -24.29
C ASN A 458 18.17 -9.85 -23.43
N THR A 459 17.50 -10.38 -22.41
CA THR A 459 16.55 -9.58 -21.60
C THR A 459 17.00 -9.48 -20.15
N LEU A 460 17.14 -8.24 -19.65
CA LEU A 460 17.13 -7.94 -18.23
C LEU A 460 15.70 -8.05 -17.71
N VAL A 461 15.45 -9.01 -16.81
CA VAL A 461 14.14 -9.19 -16.19
C VAL A 461 14.20 -8.74 -14.74
N ILE A 462 13.29 -7.84 -14.39
CA ILE A 462 13.11 -7.34 -13.02
C ILE A 462 11.69 -7.69 -12.61
N VAL A 463 11.54 -8.44 -11.52
CA VAL A 463 10.24 -8.69 -10.89
C VAL A 463 10.22 -7.94 -9.58
N THR A 464 9.22 -7.09 -9.38
CA THR A 464 9.11 -6.25 -8.19
C THR A 464 7.66 -6.07 -7.77
N SER A 465 7.45 -5.72 -6.50
CA SER A 465 6.16 -5.24 -6.02
C SER A 465 5.86 -3.84 -6.60
N ASP A 466 4.64 -3.58 -7.04
CA ASP A 466 4.19 -2.22 -7.36
C ASP A 466 4.05 -1.39 -6.08
N GLU A 467 3.42 -1.97 -5.06
CA GLU A 467 3.27 -1.47 -3.71
C GLU A 467 3.57 -2.63 -2.75
N SER A 468 3.91 -2.35 -1.50
CA SER A 468 3.85 -3.40 -0.50
C SER A 468 2.47 -3.39 0.13
N GLY A 469 1.61 -4.35 -0.25
CA GLY A 469 0.33 -4.58 0.41
C GLY A 469 0.46 -4.95 1.90
N GLY A 470 1.68 -4.91 2.45
CA GLY A 470 2.06 -5.49 3.72
C GLY A 470 1.87 -7.00 3.71
N PHE A 471 1.95 -7.60 4.88
CA PHE A 471 1.59 -8.99 5.08
C PHE A 471 0.86 -9.12 6.41
N ILE A 472 -0.05 -10.07 6.48
CA ILE A 472 -0.71 -10.39 7.74
C ILE A 472 0.23 -11.30 8.51
N ARG A 473 0.61 -10.84 9.70
CA ARG A 473 1.45 -11.59 10.63
C ARG A 473 0.57 -12.58 11.40
N GLU A 474 1.14 -13.75 11.70
CA GLU A 474 0.55 -14.66 12.69
C GLU A 474 0.67 -14.11 14.12
N ASP A 475 1.70 -13.29 14.38
CA ASP A 475 1.88 -12.61 15.67
C ASP A 475 1.09 -11.28 15.76
N HIS A 476 1.01 -10.73 16.97
CA HIS A 476 0.19 -9.54 17.28
C HIS A 476 0.97 -8.21 17.21
N GLU A 477 2.24 -8.22 16.79
CA GLU A 477 3.10 -7.04 16.83
C GLU A 477 3.09 -6.26 15.51
N THR A 478 2.58 -5.03 15.56
CA THR A 478 2.68 -4.08 14.45
C THR A 478 3.88 -3.17 14.66
N LEU A 479 4.93 -3.35 13.89
CA LEU A 479 6.11 -2.50 13.87
C LEU A 479 6.01 -1.50 12.70
N PRO A 480 6.75 -0.36 12.76
CA PRO A 480 6.95 0.49 11.59
C PRO A 480 7.40 -0.32 10.36
N LEU A 481 7.08 0.18 9.16
CA LEU A 481 7.50 -0.41 7.88
C LEU A 481 6.93 -1.80 7.55
N ASN A 482 6.03 -2.38 8.37
CA ASN A 482 5.35 -3.65 8.03
C ASN A 482 4.61 -3.59 6.67
N ASN A 483 4.13 -2.40 6.28
CA ASN A 483 3.47 -2.14 5.01
C ASN A 483 4.41 -1.58 3.93
N ASN A 484 5.72 -1.65 4.14
CA ASN A 484 6.75 -1.18 3.21
C ASN A 484 7.70 -2.31 2.81
N VAL A 485 7.40 -3.58 3.16
CA VAL A 485 8.23 -4.74 2.80
C VAL A 485 8.06 -5.06 1.32
N GLY A 486 8.92 -4.51 0.49
CA GLY A 486 8.89 -4.69 -0.96
C GLY A 486 9.49 -6.02 -1.40
N MET A 487 9.24 -6.39 -2.65
CA MET A 487 9.87 -7.54 -3.29
C MET A 487 10.72 -7.07 -4.46
N LEU A 488 11.91 -7.65 -4.63
CA LEU A 488 12.74 -7.46 -5.81
C LEU A 488 13.50 -8.76 -6.14
N ALA A 489 13.33 -9.23 -7.37
CA ALA A 489 14.14 -10.27 -7.97
C ALA A 489 14.69 -9.75 -9.31
N VAL A 490 16.00 -9.90 -9.54
CA VAL A 490 16.66 -9.42 -10.77
C VAL A 490 17.38 -10.57 -11.46
N LYS A 491 17.11 -10.73 -12.76
CA LYS A 491 17.85 -11.62 -13.67
C LYS A 491 18.49 -10.75 -14.77
N PRO A 492 19.82 -10.58 -14.76
CA PRO A 492 20.52 -9.93 -15.87
C PRO A 492 20.34 -10.70 -17.18
N ALA A 493 20.54 -10.00 -18.31
CA ALA A 493 20.70 -10.64 -19.60
C ALA A 493 21.94 -11.55 -19.60
N ALA A 494 21.99 -12.56 -20.48
CA ALA A 494 23.02 -13.60 -20.44
C ALA A 494 24.46 -13.06 -20.63
N GLN A 495 24.61 -11.90 -21.28
CA GLN A 495 25.89 -11.22 -21.46
C GLN A 495 26.40 -10.47 -20.22
N ASP A 496 25.57 -10.29 -19.19
CA ASP A 496 25.94 -9.59 -17.95
C ASP A 496 25.98 -10.58 -16.76
N SER A 497 26.53 -10.13 -15.64
CA SER A 497 26.72 -10.99 -14.47
C SER A 497 26.18 -10.36 -13.20
N LEU A 498 25.49 -11.18 -12.40
CA LEU A 498 25.05 -10.82 -11.05
C LEU A 498 26.21 -10.42 -10.12
N SER A 499 27.47 -10.71 -10.45
CA SER A 499 28.63 -10.25 -9.67
C SER A 499 28.80 -8.73 -9.68
N TYR A 500 28.27 -8.04 -10.69
CA TYR A 500 28.30 -6.59 -10.80
C TYR A 500 27.18 -5.90 -10.03
N TYR A 501 26.12 -6.63 -9.72
CA TYR A 501 24.97 -6.11 -8.99
C TYR A 501 25.23 -6.15 -7.49
N ALA A 502 24.52 -5.28 -6.76
CA ALA A 502 24.51 -5.19 -5.31
C ALA A 502 24.35 -6.58 -4.67
N PRO A 503 24.96 -6.83 -3.50
CA PRO A 503 24.72 -8.06 -2.76
C PRO A 503 23.23 -8.21 -2.42
N ASP A 504 22.77 -9.44 -2.27
CA ASP A 504 21.38 -9.78 -1.94
C ASP A 504 20.88 -9.14 -0.62
N THR A 505 21.80 -8.72 0.24
CA THR A 505 21.56 -8.06 1.52
C THR A 505 21.63 -6.52 1.45
N ALA A 506 21.87 -5.92 0.29
CA ALA A 506 21.86 -4.47 0.14
C ALA A 506 20.49 -3.87 0.46
N LEU A 507 20.47 -2.68 1.07
CA LEU A 507 19.25 -1.91 1.30
C LEU A 507 18.81 -1.24 -0.01
N ILE A 508 17.70 -1.71 -0.55
CA ILE A 508 17.16 -1.29 -1.84
C ILE A 508 15.78 -0.69 -1.65
N SER A 509 15.48 0.31 -2.45
CA SER A 509 14.19 0.98 -2.53
C SER A 509 13.67 0.92 -3.96
N GLN A 510 12.37 1.05 -4.16
CA GLN A 510 11.80 1.15 -5.52
C GLN A 510 12.41 2.29 -6.37
N LEU A 511 12.94 3.34 -5.73
CA LEU A 511 13.65 4.44 -6.39
C LEU A 511 14.86 3.96 -7.20
N ASP A 512 15.51 2.89 -6.73
CA ASP A 512 16.73 2.38 -7.33
C ASP A 512 16.48 1.69 -8.65
N ILE A 513 15.23 1.27 -8.94
CA ILE A 513 14.92 0.41 -10.09
C ILE A 513 15.06 1.19 -11.40
N ALA A 514 14.48 2.38 -11.51
CA ALA A 514 14.56 3.19 -12.73
C ALA A 514 16.01 3.48 -13.13
N ILE A 515 16.81 3.97 -12.17
CA ILE A 515 18.21 4.30 -12.40
C ILE A 515 19.07 3.06 -12.65
N SER A 516 18.74 1.91 -12.04
CA SER A 516 19.41 0.64 -12.30
C SER A 516 19.13 0.10 -13.69
N VAL A 517 17.88 0.21 -14.18
CA VAL A 517 17.55 -0.17 -15.55
C VAL A 517 18.35 0.67 -16.54
N LEU A 518 18.38 1.98 -16.33
CA LEU A 518 19.09 2.90 -17.21
C LEU A 518 20.60 2.61 -17.24
N ASP A 519 21.20 2.34 -16.08
CA ASP A 519 22.62 1.99 -15.94
C ASP A 519 22.93 0.58 -16.51
N ALA A 520 22.08 -0.41 -16.26
CA ALA A 520 22.19 -1.76 -16.82
C ALA A 520 22.00 -1.79 -18.35
N SER A 521 21.32 -0.78 -18.90
CA SER A 521 21.18 -0.59 -20.35
C SER A 521 22.33 0.20 -20.97
N GLY A 522 23.34 0.60 -20.18
CA GLY A 522 24.50 1.36 -20.66
C GLY A 522 24.29 2.87 -20.76
N HIS A 523 23.19 3.39 -20.21
CA HIS A 523 22.76 4.78 -20.37
C HIS A 523 22.69 5.56 -19.04
N GLY A 524 23.32 5.05 -17.97
CA GLY A 524 23.25 5.64 -16.63
C GLY A 524 23.63 7.13 -16.54
N SER A 525 24.49 7.62 -17.43
CA SER A 525 24.86 9.05 -17.52
C SER A 525 23.69 9.97 -17.88
N THR A 526 22.56 9.44 -18.34
CA THR A 526 21.34 10.18 -18.71
C THR A 526 20.30 10.24 -17.59
N ALA A 527 20.64 9.78 -16.38
CA ALA A 527 19.73 9.69 -15.23
C ALA A 527 18.99 10.99 -14.89
N GLY A 528 19.56 12.17 -15.22
CA GLY A 528 18.87 13.44 -15.07
C GLY A 528 18.48 13.72 -13.61
N GLY A 529 17.21 14.03 -13.36
CA GLY A 529 16.66 14.30 -12.03
C GLY A 529 16.25 13.05 -11.23
N MET A 530 16.53 11.84 -11.71
CA MET A 530 16.35 10.61 -10.93
C MET A 530 17.20 10.64 -9.66
N ILE A 531 16.74 9.99 -8.60
CA ILE A 531 17.48 9.76 -7.37
C ILE A 531 17.57 8.26 -7.12
N GLY A 532 18.36 7.87 -6.12
CA GLY A 532 18.66 6.49 -5.80
C GLY A 532 20.06 6.07 -6.26
N THR A 533 20.42 4.85 -5.94
CA THR A 533 21.70 4.25 -6.26
C THR A 533 21.44 3.07 -7.18
N SER A 534 22.03 3.07 -8.37
CA SER A 534 22.00 1.92 -9.27
C SER A 534 22.50 0.67 -8.55
N LEU A 535 21.82 -0.46 -8.74
CA LEU A 535 22.24 -1.77 -8.23
C LEU A 535 23.66 -2.13 -8.71
N LEU A 536 24.13 -1.57 -9.81
CA LEU A 536 25.48 -1.78 -10.34
C LEU A 536 26.54 -0.89 -9.65
N ALA A 537 26.11 0.09 -8.84
CA ALA A 537 26.97 1.04 -8.13
C ALA A 537 27.02 0.81 -6.61
N MET A 538 26.12 -0.01 -6.04
CA MET A 538 25.95 -0.20 -4.58
C MET A 538 27.12 -0.89 -3.86
N ASN A 539 28.18 -1.29 -4.56
CA ASN A 539 29.38 -1.87 -3.93
C ASN A 539 30.26 -0.82 -3.24
N SER A 540 30.06 0.47 -3.51
CA SER A 540 30.64 1.56 -2.72
C SER A 540 29.72 1.90 -1.55
N LYS A 541 30.24 1.85 -0.31
CA LYS A 541 29.51 2.14 0.96
C LYS A 541 28.49 3.29 0.79
N PRO A 542 27.19 3.01 0.63
CA PRO A 542 26.25 4.08 0.31
C PRO A 542 25.88 4.82 1.60
N THR A 543 26.28 6.08 1.68
CA THR A 543 25.69 7.06 2.59
C THR A 543 24.42 7.58 1.92
N ARG A 544 23.32 6.84 2.00
CA ARG A 544 22.01 7.24 1.47
C ARG A 544 20.96 7.17 2.56
N ASP A 545 20.09 8.15 2.61
CA ASP A 545 18.94 8.16 3.51
C ASP A 545 17.64 8.05 2.69
N LEU A 546 16.56 7.55 3.27
CA LEU A 546 15.31 7.26 2.55
C LEU A 546 14.10 7.88 3.24
N LEU A 547 13.23 8.49 2.44
CA LEU A 547 11.88 8.88 2.84
C LEU A 547 10.89 7.81 2.41
N LEU A 548 9.99 7.42 3.31
CA LEU A 548 8.89 6.52 3.01
C LEU A 548 7.59 7.01 3.65
N ALA A 549 6.47 6.47 3.21
CA ALA A 549 5.19 6.70 3.85
C ALA A 549 4.32 5.44 3.87
N ASP A 550 3.34 5.46 4.76
CA ASP A 550 2.14 4.63 4.70
C ASP A 550 0.95 5.56 4.92
N THR A 551 0.35 6.01 3.82
CA THR A 551 -0.74 6.98 3.82
C THR A 551 -2.05 6.39 4.33
N TYR A 552 -2.21 5.06 4.33
CA TYR A 552 -3.32 4.39 5.01
C TYR A 552 -3.21 4.58 6.52
N THR A 553 -2.04 4.34 7.11
CA THR A 553 -1.81 4.61 8.54
C THR A 553 -1.57 6.09 8.85
N GLY A 554 -1.27 6.91 7.84
CA GLY A 554 -0.94 8.33 8.00
C GLY A 554 0.42 8.52 8.65
N MET A 555 1.37 7.63 8.35
CA MET A 555 2.72 7.63 8.91
C MET A 555 3.74 8.02 7.84
N LYS A 556 4.78 8.74 8.25
CA LYS A 556 5.94 9.12 7.44
C LYS A 556 7.19 8.60 8.13
N TYR A 557 8.16 8.18 7.32
CA TYR A 557 9.36 7.53 7.79
C TYR A 557 10.59 8.20 7.21
N PHE A 558 11.55 8.51 8.08
CA PHE A 558 12.86 8.98 7.70
C PHE A 558 13.86 7.92 8.13
N LEU A 559 14.53 7.29 7.18
CA LEU A 559 15.43 6.18 7.43
C LEU A 559 16.86 6.60 7.12
N ARG A 560 17.76 6.36 8.05
CA ARG A 560 19.21 6.47 7.86
C ARG A 560 19.79 5.07 7.66
N ASN A 561 20.63 4.89 6.63
CA ASN A 561 21.24 3.59 6.32
C ASN A 561 22.21 3.08 7.43
N GLU A 562 22.55 3.92 8.41
CA GLU A 562 23.31 3.53 9.61
C GLU A 562 22.48 2.78 10.67
N GLY A 563 21.19 2.51 10.41
CA GLY A 563 20.34 1.72 11.33
C GLY A 563 19.46 2.58 12.22
N LYS A 564 19.07 3.78 11.77
CA LYS A 564 18.14 4.66 12.49
C LYS A 564 16.90 4.93 11.67
N LEU A 565 15.75 4.94 12.32
CA LEU A 565 14.46 5.23 11.73
C LEU A 565 13.72 6.23 12.62
N LEU A 566 13.19 7.29 12.02
CA LEU A 566 12.26 8.21 12.66
C LEU A 566 10.87 7.98 12.08
N ALA A 567 9.96 7.46 12.89
CA ALA A 567 8.58 7.20 12.51
C ALA A 567 7.68 8.34 13.01
N CYS A 568 7.06 9.04 12.08
CA CYS A 568 6.33 10.27 12.32
C CYS A 568 4.85 10.13 11.97
N THR A 569 4.00 10.80 12.75
CA THR A 569 2.60 11.04 12.36
C THR A 569 2.53 11.92 11.10
N GLU A 570 1.36 12.00 10.45
CA GLU A 570 1.12 12.76 9.22
C GLU A 570 1.67 14.19 9.23
N LEU A 571 1.45 14.91 10.34
CA LEU A 571 1.89 16.30 10.52
C LEU A 571 3.36 16.42 10.95
N MET A 572 4.03 15.29 11.19
CA MET A 572 5.42 15.17 11.60
C MET A 572 5.78 15.86 12.92
N THR A 573 4.79 16.35 13.67
CA THR A 573 4.99 16.99 14.98
C THR A 573 5.25 15.99 16.08
N ARG A 574 4.69 14.79 15.96
CA ARG A 574 4.92 13.65 16.86
C ARG A 574 5.67 12.57 16.11
N CYS A 575 6.83 12.18 16.63
CA CYS A 575 7.64 11.12 16.08
C CYS A 575 8.27 10.29 17.18
N GLN A 576 8.58 9.05 16.82
CA GLN A 576 9.26 8.07 17.67
C GLN A 576 10.54 7.65 16.97
N SER A 577 11.65 7.63 17.70
CA SER A 577 12.93 7.14 17.22
C SER A 577 13.02 5.63 17.39
N TRP A 578 13.63 4.99 16.40
CA TRP A 578 13.84 3.55 16.32
C TRP A 578 15.25 3.27 15.82
N THR A 579 15.79 2.12 16.23
CA THR A 579 17.02 1.56 15.69
C THR A 579 16.74 0.21 15.03
N PHE A 580 17.57 -0.20 14.08
CA PHE A 580 17.50 -1.50 13.42
C PHE A 580 18.89 -1.96 12.98
N ASP A 581 19.06 -3.25 12.73
CA ASP A 581 20.29 -3.79 12.10
C ASP A 581 20.29 -3.40 10.60
N PRO A 582 21.26 -2.60 10.10
CA PRO A 582 21.33 -2.21 8.69
C PRO A 582 21.36 -3.38 7.71
N LYS A 583 21.83 -4.55 8.16
CA LYS A 583 21.84 -5.77 7.33
C LYS A 583 20.48 -6.47 7.35
N ARG A 584 19.65 -6.24 8.36
CA ARG A 584 18.35 -6.91 8.55
C ARG A 584 17.33 -5.91 9.07
N ILE A 585 16.79 -5.10 8.17
CA ILE A 585 15.88 -4.01 8.51
C ILE A 585 14.58 -4.48 9.19
N PHE A 586 13.91 -5.48 8.62
CA PHE A 586 12.65 -5.98 9.19
C PHE A 586 12.92 -6.97 10.33
N GLY A 587 12.10 -6.89 11.38
CA GLY A 587 12.18 -7.76 12.56
C GLY A 587 13.28 -7.40 13.58
N THR A 588 14.06 -6.33 13.35
CA THR A 588 15.07 -5.84 14.31
C THR A 588 14.79 -4.42 14.82
N LEU A 589 13.63 -3.85 14.43
CA LEU A 589 13.21 -2.52 14.86
C LEU A 589 12.99 -2.50 16.38
N ALA A 590 13.72 -1.62 17.05
CA ALA A 590 13.60 -1.37 18.48
C ALA A 590 13.37 0.12 18.73
N GLU A 591 12.32 0.44 19.49
CA GLU A 591 12.01 1.80 19.92
C GLU A 591 13.14 2.33 20.84
N THR A 592 13.50 3.61 20.68
CA THR A 592 14.51 4.27 21.51
C THR A 592 14.00 5.59 22.05
N ASP A 593 14.51 6.00 23.22
CA ASP A 593 14.26 7.33 23.81
C ASP A 593 15.17 8.42 23.19
N GLU A 594 15.82 8.15 22.06
CA GLU A 594 16.66 9.14 21.39
C GLU A 594 15.82 10.27 20.81
N GLU A 595 16.27 11.51 20.98
CA GLU A 595 15.64 12.67 20.35
C GLU A 595 15.62 12.51 18.82
N PRO A 596 14.56 12.99 18.14
CA PRO A 596 14.48 12.96 16.68
C PRO A 596 15.74 13.54 16.03
N PHE A 597 16.38 12.76 15.16
CA PHE A 597 17.59 13.21 14.43
C PHE A 597 17.31 14.24 13.33
N LEU A 598 16.03 14.62 13.13
CA LEU A 598 15.58 15.71 12.27
C LEU A 598 14.61 16.60 13.04
N THR A 599 14.81 17.92 12.94
CA THR A 599 13.89 18.92 13.46
C THR A 599 12.56 18.91 12.68
N LEU A 600 11.53 19.61 13.18
CA LEU A 600 10.25 19.73 12.45
C LEU A 600 10.42 20.43 11.11
N GLU A 601 11.22 21.49 11.08
CA GLU A 601 11.50 22.25 9.86
C GLU A 601 12.20 21.39 8.81
N GLU A 602 13.23 20.63 9.19
CA GLU A 602 13.94 19.73 8.27
C GLU A 602 13.01 18.62 7.74
N ARG A 603 12.17 18.03 8.59
CA ARG A 603 11.18 17.02 8.17
C ARG A 603 10.20 17.59 7.14
N LEU A 604 9.73 18.81 7.35
CA LEU A 604 8.85 19.52 6.42
C LEU A 604 9.56 19.82 5.10
N ALA A 605 10.79 20.32 5.15
CA ALA A 605 11.61 20.62 3.96
C ALA A 605 11.81 19.39 3.08
N LEU A 606 12.19 18.26 3.70
CA LEU A 606 12.43 16.99 3.01
C LEU A 606 11.17 16.46 2.34
N VAL A 607 10.03 16.45 3.05
CA VAL A 607 8.76 15.97 2.49
C VAL A 607 8.23 16.92 1.41
N GLU A 608 8.35 18.23 1.60
CA GLU A 608 7.94 19.19 0.58
C GLU A 608 8.77 19.01 -0.70
N ASN A 609 10.10 18.94 -0.58
CA ASN A 609 10.97 18.68 -1.74
C ASN A 609 10.67 17.33 -2.40
N ALA A 610 10.45 16.26 -1.61
CA ALA A 610 10.06 14.95 -2.13
C ALA A 610 8.76 15.01 -2.95
N ASN A 611 7.83 15.91 -2.63
CA ASN A 611 6.56 16.06 -3.34
C ASN A 611 6.63 17.00 -4.56
N ARG A 612 7.72 17.76 -4.74
CA ARG A 612 7.86 18.69 -5.87
C ARG A 612 7.95 17.96 -7.21
N LEU A 613 7.22 18.49 -8.19
CA LEU A 613 7.42 18.23 -9.61
C LEU A 613 7.81 19.55 -10.28
N THR A 614 8.49 19.45 -11.43
CA THR A 614 8.75 20.61 -12.27
C THR A 614 7.41 21.05 -12.86
N THR A 615 6.83 22.12 -12.33
CA THR A 615 5.59 22.69 -12.84
C THR A 615 5.86 23.40 -14.16
N ILE A 616 4.88 23.32 -15.07
CA ILE A 616 4.91 24.13 -16.28
C ILE A 616 4.41 25.51 -15.87
N ASP A 617 5.30 26.51 -15.83
CA ASP A 617 4.90 27.90 -15.63
C ASP A 617 4.02 28.29 -16.83
N ASN A 618 2.77 28.66 -16.56
CA ASN A 618 1.84 29.21 -17.56
C ASN A 618 2.14 30.67 -17.87
#